data_AF-A0A7Y9NPI1-F1
#
_entry.id   AF-A0A7Y9NPI1-F1
#
_cell.length_a   1.000
_cell.length_b   1.000
_cell.length_c   1.000
_cell.angle_alpha   90.00
_cell.angle_beta   90.00
_cell.angle_gamma   90.00
#
_symmetry.space_group_name_H-M   'P 1'
#
loop_
_entity.id
_entity.type
_entity.pdbx_description
1 polymer ?
#
loop_
_entity_poly.entity_id
_entity_poly.type
_entity_poly.pdbx_seq_one_letter_code
_entity_poly.pdbx_strand_id
1 'polypeptide(L)' 'MPASKPLKQVSQKVFKRVEKAASPLRPTQLLDDLSRKYSYADVQDALSDLLEDQRISLTPDRHLIISSKA' A
#
# COMPACT_ATOMS: atom_id res chain seq x y z
N MET A 1 -22.89 5.13 8.51
CA MET A 1 -21.62 4.89 9.23
C MET A 1 -20.51 5.63 8.48
N PRO A 2 -19.72 6.53 9.07
CA PRO A 2 -18.63 7.17 8.34
C PRO A 2 -17.36 6.34 8.51
N ALA A 3 -16.95 5.63 7.46
CA ALA A 3 -15.63 5.03 7.41
C ALA A 3 -14.57 6.15 7.26
N SER A 4 -13.87 6.39 8.37
CA SER A 4 -12.41 6.46 8.42
C SER A 4 -11.70 7.51 7.54
N LYS A 5 -11.58 8.73 8.06
CA LYS A 5 -10.58 9.73 7.62
C LYS A 5 -9.08 9.30 7.71
N PRO A 6 -8.63 8.34 8.55
CA PRO A 6 -7.21 7.95 8.57
C PRO A 6 -6.77 7.08 7.39
N LEU A 7 -7.65 6.25 6.81
CA LEU A 7 -7.29 5.28 5.76
C LEU A 7 -6.72 5.97 4.51
N LYS A 8 -7.31 7.08 4.06
CA LYS A 8 -6.80 7.86 2.90
C LYS A 8 -5.34 8.32 3.07
N GLN A 9 -4.93 8.64 4.30
CA GLN A 9 -3.55 9.02 4.59
C GLN A 9 -2.61 7.82 4.58
N VAL A 10 -3.08 6.67 5.09
CA VAL A 10 -2.33 5.41 5.05
C VAL A 10 -2.14 4.98 3.59
N SER A 11 -3.19 4.94 2.77
CA SER A 11 -3.10 4.58 1.35
C SER A 11 -2.17 5.51 0.57
N GLN A 12 -2.18 6.82 0.82
CA GLN A 12 -1.20 7.73 0.19
C GLN A 12 0.23 7.43 0.64
N LYS A 13 0.46 7.06 1.90
CA LYS A 13 1.80 6.71 2.40
C LYS A 13 2.29 5.38 1.82
N VAL A 14 1.43 4.37 1.79
CA VAL A 14 1.66 3.06 1.16
C VAL A 14 2.04 3.28 -0.29
N PHE A 15 1.21 4.01 -1.05
CA PHE A 15 1.44 4.31 -2.46
C PHE A 15 2.77 5.04 -2.69
N LYS A 16 3.05 6.12 -1.94
CA LYS A 16 4.33 6.84 -2.04
C LYS A 16 5.53 5.97 -1.68
N ARG A 17 5.36 4.98 -0.79
CA ARG A 17 6.46 4.07 -0.43
C ARG A 17 6.76 3.09 -1.55
N VAL A 18 5.72 2.53 -2.18
CA VAL A 18 5.84 1.70 -3.39
C VAL A 18 6.42 2.52 -4.56
N GLU A 19 6.01 3.78 -4.71
CA GLU A 19 6.53 4.71 -5.73
C GLU A 19 8.01 5.03 -5.58
N LYS A 20 8.42 5.36 -4.35
CA LYS A 20 9.81 5.66 -4.05
C LYS A 20 10.68 4.41 -3.93
N ALA A 21 10.08 3.23 -3.93
CA ALA A 21 10.85 2.01 -3.89
C ALA A 21 11.55 1.84 -5.24
N ALA A 22 12.86 2.07 -5.25
CA ALA A 22 13.72 1.79 -6.40
C ALA A 22 13.83 0.27 -6.71
N SER A 23 13.14 -0.58 -5.95
CA SER A 23 13.21 -2.03 -6.04
C SER A 23 11.85 -2.65 -5.73
N PRO A 24 11.57 -3.85 -6.28
CA PRO A 24 10.31 -4.55 -6.06
C PRO A 24 10.03 -4.71 -4.57
N LEU A 25 9.03 -3.99 -4.07
CA LEU A 25 8.77 -3.90 -2.64
C LEU A 25 7.74 -4.95 -2.22
N ARG A 26 8.05 -5.75 -1.21
CA ARG A 26 7.14 -6.81 -0.75
C ARG A 26 6.06 -6.25 0.17
N PRO A 27 4.83 -6.80 0.17
CA PRO A 27 3.79 -6.42 1.13
C PRO A 27 4.27 -6.52 2.57
N THR A 28 5.01 -7.57 2.91
CA THR A 28 5.58 -7.77 4.26
C THR A 28 6.60 -6.70 4.65
N GLN A 29 7.44 -6.25 3.72
CA GLN A 29 8.37 -5.15 3.97
C GLN A 29 7.63 -3.84 4.19
N LEU A 30 6.59 -3.58 3.39
CA LEU A 30 5.79 -2.38 3.53
C LEU A 30 5.03 -2.34 4.87
N LEU A 31 4.51 -3.50 5.30
CA LEU A 31 3.87 -3.68 6.59
C LEU A 31 4.85 -3.43 7.73
N ASP A 32 6.06 -3.98 7.66
CA ASP A 32 7.10 -3.77 8.67
C ASP A 32 7.52 -2.29 8.75
N ASP A 33 7.71 -1.63 7.61
CA ASP A 33 8.14 -0.22 7.54
C ASP A 33 7.08 0.76 8.08
N LEU A 34 5.79 0.42 7.89
CA LEU A 34 4.66 1.23 8.34
C LEU A 34 4.13 0.84 9.72
N SER A 35 4.50 -0.33 10.25
CA SER A 35 4.10 -0.85 11.56
C SER A 35 4.41 0.11 12.72
N ARG A 36 5.46 0.95 12.56
CA ARG A 36 5.85 1.95 13.55
C ARG A 36 4.87 3.13 13.68
N LYS A 37 4.01 3.34 12.68
CA LYS A 37 3.13 4.51 12.58
C LYS A 37 1.66 4.15 12.39
N TYR A 38 1.37 2.97 11.87
CA TYR A 38 0.03 2.52 11.52
C TYR A 38 -0.17 1.09 11.97
N SER A 39 -1.42 0.73 12.26
CA SER A 39 -1.76 -0.64 12.61
C SER A 39 -1.61 -1.53 11.39
N TYR A 40 -1.29 -2.81 11.63
CA TYR A 40 -1.24 -3.82 10.55
C TYR A 40 -2.52 -3.85 9.73
N ALA A 41 -3.69 -3.80 10.41
CA ALA A 41 -5.00 -3.74 9.76
C ALA A 41 -5.16 -2.51 8.86
N ASP A 42 -4.81 -1.31 9.34
CA ASP A 42 -4.92 -0.08 8.56
C ASP A 42 -4.07 -0.13 7.28
N VAL A 43 -2.86 -0.70 7.38
CA VAL A 43 -1.95 -0.85 6.23
C VAL A 43 -2.45 -1.92 5.27
N GLN A 44 -3.00 -3.02 5.78
CA GLN A 44 -3.56 -4.09 4.97
C GLN A 44 -4.83 -3.63 4.22
N ASP A 45 -5.72 -2.90 4.90
CA ASP A 45 -6.90 -2.29 4.29
C ASP A 45 -6.48 -1.30 3.20
N ALA A 46 -5.53 -0.40 3.52
CA ALA A 46 -5.01 0.55 2.54
C ALA A 46 -4.31 -0.13 1.35
N LEU A 47 -3.63 -1.24 1.54
CA LEU A 47 -3.03 -2.03 0.46
C LEU A 47 -4.11 -2.66 -0.42
N SER A 48 -5.17 -3.20 0.20
CA SER A 48 -6.30 -3.81 -0.48
C SER A 48 -7.03 -2.77 -1.34
N ASP A 49 -7.32 -1.59 -0.78
CA ASP A 49 -7.91 -0.45 -1.51
C ASP A 49 -7.07 -0.08 -2.74
N LEU A 50 -5.74 -0.03 -2.62
CA LEU A 50 -4.88 0.35 -3.74
C LEU A 50 -4.79 -0.73 -4.84
N LEU A 51 -4.93 -2.01 -4.46
CA LEU A 51 -5.02 -3.13 -5.39
C LEU A 51 -6.38 -3.11 -6.11
N GLU A 52 -7.47 -2.85 -5.38
CA GLU A 52 -8.82 -2.71 -5.95
C GLU A 52 -8.92 -1.51 -6.90
N ASP A 53 -8.35 -0.36 -6.52
CA ASP A 53 -8.27 0.85 -7.35
C ASP A 53 -7.32 0.69 -8.56
N GLN A 54 -6.69 -0.48 -8.74
CA GLN A 54 -5.68 -0.77 -9.78
C GLN A 54 -4.54 0.25 -9.82
N ARG A 55 -4.20 0.86 -8.68
CA ARG A 55 -3.09 1.82 -8.57
C ARG A 55 -1.77 1.11 -8.34
N ILE A 56 -1.82 -0.03 -7.66
CA ILE A 56 -0.69 -0.94 -7.49
C ILE A 56 -1.13 -2.34 -7.94
N SER A 57 -0.15 -3.14 -8.37
CA SER A 57 -0.37 -4.53 -8.76
C SER A 57 0.58 -5.43 -7.98
N LEU A 58 0.06 -6.57 -7.52
CA LEU A 58 0.87 -7.63 -6.95
C LEU A 58 1.33 -8.57 -8.06
N THR A 59 2.62 -8.56 -8.35
CA THR A 59 3.24 -9.49 -9.29
C THR A 59 3.27 -10.92 -8.73
N PRO A 60 3.42 -11.96 -9.58
CA PRO A 60 3.53 -13.36 -9.15
C PRO A 60 4.65 -13.59 -8.13
N ASP A 61 5.73 -12.81 -8.23
CA ASP A 61 6.86 -12.82 -7.29
C ASP A 61 6.57 -12.12 -5.95
N ARG A 62 5.31 -11.79 -5.68
CA ARG A 62 4.85 -11.08 -4.46
C ARG A 62 5.48 -9.70 -4.30
N HIS A 63 5.76 -9.03 -5.40
CA HIS A 63 6.23 -7.65 -5.39
C HIS A 63 5.12 -6.69 -5.77
N LEU A 64 5.00 -5.61 -5.01
CA LEU A 64 4.13 -4.49 -5.29
C LEU A 64 4.81 -3.60 -6.33
N ILE A 65 4.16 -3.45 -7.47
CA ILE A 65 4.56 -2.51 -8.51
C ILE A 65 3.48 -1.46 -8.66
N ILE A 66 3.85 -0.26 -9.08
CA ILE A 66 2.84 0.73 -9.48
C ILE A 66 2.23 0.29 -10.78
N SER A 67 0.92 0.18 -10.79
CA SER A 67 0.14 -0.03 -12.00
C SER A 67 -0.10 1.35 -12.59
N SER A 68 0.77 1.77 -13.51
CA SER A 68 0.62 3.01 -14.25
C SER A 68 -0.56 2.88 -15.21
N LYS A 69 -1.78 3.12 -14.71
CA LYS A 69 -2.88 3.60 -15.55
C LYS A 69 -3.23 5.03 -15.15
N ALA A 70 -2.30 5.92 -15.45
CA ALA A 70 -2.49 7.35 -15.69
C ALA A 70 -1.38 7.82 -16.63
#